data_AF-A0AAE0SLA9-F1
#
_entry.id   AF-A0AAE0SLA9-F1
#
_cell.length_a   1.000
_cell.length_b   1.000
_cell.length_c   1.000
_cell.angle_alpha   90.00
_cell.angle_beta   90.00
_cell.angle_gamma   90.00
#
_symmetry.space_group_name_H-M   'P 1'
#
loop_
_entity.id
_entity.type
_entity.pdbx_description
1 polymer ?
#
loop_
_entity_poly.entity_id
_entity_poly.type
_entity_poly.pdbx_seq_one_letter_code
_entity_poly.pdbx_strand_id
1 'polypeptide(L)'
;MTYAEKEQALQDTITKMKKILTVNKTDLSANIRKKTSAEDSRVSAVVMGYTLGVAFLCCSLGSIILFDLPRLHEGFRTLIHNLTER
;
A
#
# COMPACT_ATOMS: atom_id res chain seq x y z
N MET A 1 -31.36 25.16 -27.75
CA MET A 1 -30.34 24.10 -27.63
C MET A 1 -29.39 24.22 -28.81
N THR A 2 -28.20 24.75 -28.56
CA THR A 2 -27.13 24.85 -29.56
C THR A 2 -26.58 23.46 -29.88
N TYR A 3 -25.98 23.29 -31.06
CA TYR A 3 -25.41 22.01 -31.48
C TYR A 3 -24.30 21.53 -30.52
N ALA A 4 -23.56 22.46 -29.94
CA ALA A 4 -22.55 22.18 -28.91
C ALA A 4 -23.15 21.51 -27.66
N GLU A 5 -24.30 21.99 -27.17
CA GLU A 5 -24.99 21.41 -26.00
C GLU A 5 -25.46 19.97 -26.28
N LYS A 6 -25.92 19.69 -27.52
CA LYS A 6 -26.33 18.34 -27.93
C LYS A 6 -25.16 17.37 -28.00
N GLU A 7 -24.02 17.83 -28.51
CA GLU A 7 -22.79 17.03 -28.59
C GLU A 7 -22.24 16.69 -27.20
N GLN A 8 -22.29 17.66 -26.28
CA GLN A 8 -21.84 17.47 -24.90
C GLN A 8 -22.74 16.49 -24.14
N ALA A 9 -24.06 16.60 -24.29
CA ALA A 9 -25.01 15.63 -23.73
C ALA A 9 -24.80 14.19 -24.26
N LEU A 10 -24.42 14.07 -25.54
CA LEU A 10 -24.11 12.77 -26.17
C LEU A 10 -22.83 12.17 -25.58
N GLN A 11 -21.76 12.96 -25.44
CA GLN A 11 -20.50 12.53 -24.83
C GLN A 11 -20.66 12.11 -23.37
N ASP A 12 -21.47 12.84 -22.61
CA ASP A 12 -21.80 12.49 -21.22
C ASP A 12 -22.53 11.15 -21.13
N THR A 13 -23.47 10.91 -22.06
CA THR A 13 -24.22 9.66 -22.14
C THR A 13 -23.29 8.49 -22.48
N ILE A 14 -22.41 8.66 -23.47
CA ILE A 14 -21.41 7.66 -23.85
C ILE A 14 -20.47 7.36 -22.68
N THR A 15 -20.01 8.38 -21.95
CA THR A 15 -19.11 8.22 -20.81
C THR A 15 -19.77 7.47 -19.66
N LYS A 16 -21.04 7.78 -19.37
CA LYS A 16 -21.84 7.05 -18.37
C LYS A 16 -22.02 5.58 -18.78
N MET A 17 -22.36 5.31 -20.04
CA MET A 17 -22.51 3.94 -20.53
C MET A 17 -21.20 3.16 -20.48
N LYS A 18 -20.08 3.77 -20.92
CA LYS A 18 -18.75 3.15 -20.81
C LYS A 18 -18.39 2.83 -19.37
N LYS A 19 -18.70 3.72 -18.41
CA LYS A 19 -18.45 3.49 -16.99
C LYS A 19 -19.26 2.30 -16.44
N ILE A 20 -20.54 2.18 -16.82
CA ILE A 20 -21.40 1.07 -16.39
C ILE A 20 -20.94 -0.26 -16.99
N LEU A 21 -20.49 -0.26 -18.26
CA LEU A 21 -19.98 -1.46 -18.92
C LEU A 21 -18.55 -1.83 -18.53
N THR A 22 -17.79 -0.89 -17.94
CA THR A 22 -16.42 -1.17 -17.51
C THR A 22 -16.46 -2.02 -16.25
N VAL A 23 -16.12 -3.30 -16.40
CA VAL A 23 -15.93 -4.20 -15.25
C VAL A 23 -14.72 -3.73 -14.45
N ASN A 24 -14.91 -3.54 -13.14
CA ASN A 24 -13.82 -3.25 -12.26
C ASN A 24 -12.86 -4.44 -12.19
N LYS A 25 -11.66 -4.29 -12.77
CA LYS A 25 -10.66 -5.35 -12.84
C LYS A 25 -10.14 -5.78 -11.45
N THR A 26 -10.31 -4.95 -10.41
CA THR A 26 -9.97 -5.34 -9.04
C THR A 26 -10.91 -6.38 -8.46
N ASP A 27 -12.17 -6.33 -8.88
CA ASP A 27 -13.27 -7.11 -8.29
C ASP A 27 -13.48 -8.41 -9.07
N LEU A 28 -12.75 -8.60 -10.17
CA LEU A 28 -12.78 -9.83 -10.94
C LEU A 28 -12.28 -11.00 -10.09
N SER A 29 -12.98 -12.13 -10.11
CA SER A 29 -12.61 -13.33 -9.34
C SER A 29 -11.19 -13.82 -9.64
N ALA A 30 -10.68 -13.59 -10.85
CA ALA A 30 -9.30 -13.88 -11.21
C ALA A 30 -8.27 -13.03 -10.42
N ASN A 31 -8.58 -11.76 -10.17
CA ASN A 31 -7.74 -10.87 -9.37
C ASN A 31 -7.79 -11.25 -7.88
N ILE A 32 -8.99 -11.55 -7.38
CA ILE A 32 -9.19 -12.02 -6.00
C ILE A 32 -8.37 -13.30 -5.76
N ARG A 33 -8.57 -14.35 -6.58
CA ARG A 33 -7.84 -15.63 -6.46
C ARG A 33 -6.32 -15.52 -6.62
N LYS A 34 -5.81 -14.48 -7.30
CA LYS A 34 -4.37 -14.23 -7.39
C LYS A 34 -3.79 -13.79 -6.05
N LYS A 35 -4.58 -13.10 -5.22
CA LYS A 35 -4.15 -12.53 -3.94
C LYS A 35 -4.57 -13.35 -2.74
N THR A 36 -5.51 -14.27 -2.91
CA THR A 36 -6.02 -15.15 -1.86
C THR A 36 -5.62 -16.59 -2.17
N SER A 37 -4.88 -17.23 -1.27
CA SER A 37 -4.76 -18.69 -1.29
C SER A 37 -5.98 -19.32 -0.61
N ALA A 38 -6.17 -20.64 -0.79
CA ALA A 38 -7.08 -21.38 0.07
C ALA A 38 -6.62 -21.24 1.54
N GLU A 39 -7.57 -21.15 2.45
CA GLU A 39 -7.29 -21.10 3.88
C GLU A 39 -6.68 -22.44 4.30
N ASP A 40 -5.44 -22.42 4.78
CA ASP A 40 -4.75 -23.58 5.32
C ASP A 40 -4.77 -23.52 6.84
N SER A 41 -5.65 -24.30 7.46
CA SER A 41 -5.83 -24.38 8.92
C SER A 41 -4.77 -25.24 9.61
N ARG A 42 -3.81 -25.82 8.86
CA ARG A 42 -2.75 -26.62 9.46
C ARG A 42 -1.91 -25.73 10.37
N VAL A 43 -1.67 -26.22 11.59
CA VAL A 43 -0.85 -25.52 12.60
C VAL A 43 0.51 -25.10 12.03
N SER A 44 1.14 -25.93 11.18
CA SER A 44 2.41 -25.58 10.51
C SER A 44 2.30 -24.37 9.60
N ALA A 45 1.19 -24.20 8.87
CA ALA A 45 0.98 -23.08 7.97
C ALA A 45 0.76 -21.78 8.74
N VAL A 46 -0.06 -21.83 9.80
CA VAL A 46 -0.31 -20.67 10.68
C VAL A 46 0.98 -20.23 11.39
N VAL A 47 1.74 -21.18 11.93
CA VAL A 47 2.98 -20.88 12.66
C VAL A 47 4.04 -20.29 11.73
N MET A 48 4.23 -20.86 10.54
CA MET A 48 5.22 -20.35 9.60
C MET A 48 4.84 -18.98 9.05
N GLY A 49 3.57 -18.80 8.66
CA GLY A 49 3.09 -17.57 8.04
C GLY A 49 2.95 -16.41 9.03
N TYR A 50 2.24 -16.62 10.13
CA TYR A 50 1.84 -15.53 11.02
C TYR A 50 2.81 -15.27 12.17
N THR A 51 3.31 -16.31 12.83
CA THR A 51 4.14 -16.10 14.03
C THR A 51 5.63 -16.00 13.68
N LEU A 52 6.20 -17.02 13.03
CA LEU A 52 7.64 -17.04 12.76
C LEU A 52 8.05 -16.06 11.66
N GLY A 53 7.33 -16.05 10.53
CA GLY A 53 7.63 -15.17 9.40
C GLY A 53 7.55 -13.69 9.77
N VAL A 54 6.44 -13.28 10.39
CA VAL A 54 6.25 -11.89 10.81
C VAL A 54 7.25 -11.50 11.90
N ALA A 55 7.48 -12.35 12.90
CA ALA A 55 8.46 -12.06 13.95
C ALA A 55 9.86 -11.87 13.37
N PHE A 56 10.29 -12.72 12.43
CA PHE A 56 11.60 -12.61 11.80
C PHE A 56 11.77 -11.31 11.01
N LEU A 57 10.75 -10.91 10.23
CA LEU A 57 10.76 -9.66 9.47
C LEU A 57 10.77 -8.43 10.39
N CYS A 58 9.94 -8.43 11.43
CA CYS A 58 9.89 -7.32 12.39
C CYS A 58 11.19 -7.20 13.20
N CYS A 59 11.75 -8.32 13.67
CA CYS A 59 12.99 -8.31 14.43
C CYS A 59 14.18 -7.87 13.57
N SER A 60 14.30 -8.38 12.34
CA SER A 60 15.40 -7.99 11.44
C SER A 60 15.36 -6.50 11.11
N LEU A 61 14.23 -5.98 10.61
CA LEU A 61 14.08 -4.55 10.31
C LEU A 61 14.18 -3.66 11.56
N GLY A 62 13.55 -4.09 12.66
CA GLY A 62 13.58 -3.38 13.93
C GLY A 62 15.00 -3.28 14.50
N SER A 63 15.81 -4.33 14.37
CA SER A 63 17.20 -4.31 14.83
C SER A 63 18.06 -3.30 14.08
N ILE A 64 17.90 -3.18 12.76
CA ILE A 64 18.61 -2.18 11.95
C ILE A 64 18.30 -0.78 12.48
N ILE A 65 17.02 -0.47 12.67
CA ILE A 65 16.58 0.83 13.18
C ILE A 65 17.11 1.07 14.60
N LEU A 66 17.03 0.06 15.47
CA LEU A 66 17.45 0.16 16.86
C LEU A 66 18.95 0.40 17.00
N PHE A 67 19.77 -0.25 16.16
CA PHE A 67 21.23 -0.07 16.17
C PHE A 67 21.67 1.25 15.56
N ASP A 68 20.93 1.81 14.60
CA ASP A 68 21.25 3.11 13.99
C ASP A 68 20.72 4.30 14.80
N LEU A 69 19.72 4.10 15.66
CA LEU A 69 19.08 5.17 16.46
C LEU A 69 20.06 6.01 17.32
N PRO A 70 21.02 5.41 18.06
CA PRO A 70 21.96 6.18 18.88
C PRO A 70 22.85 7.09 18.03
N ARG A 71 23.34 6.58 16.89
CA ARG A 71 24.17 7.37 15.96
C ARG A 71 23.39 8.53 15.35
N LEU A 72 22.13 8.29 15.01
CA LEU A 72 21.25 9.34 14.50
C LEU A 72 21.01 10.42 15.57
N HIS A 73 20.76 10.03 16.82
CA HIS A 73 20.55 10.96 17.94
C HIS A 73 21.79 11.83 18.21
N GLU A 74 22.98 11.23 18.19
CA GLU A 74 24.24 11.97 18.32
C GLU A 74 24.42 12.98 17.19
N GLY A 75 24.22 12.56 15.93
CA GLY A 75 24.30 13.45 14.78
C GLY A 75 23.29 14.61 14.85
N PHE A 76 22.07 14.34 15.29
CA PHE A 76 21.02 15.36 15.47
C PHE A 76 21.38 16.35 16.59
N ARG A 77 21.92 15.85 17.70
CA ARG A 77 22.37 16.70 18.82
C ARG A 77 23.50 17.63 18.38
N THR A 78 24.48 17.12 17.65
CA THR A 78 25.59 17.93 17.12
C THR A 78 25.09 18.98 16.12
N LEU A 79 24.13 18.62 15.26
CA LEU A 79 23.51 19.56 14.32
C LEU A 79 22.80 20.71 15.04
N ILE A 80 21.98 20.40 16.05
CA ILE A 80 21.26 21.42 16.83
C ILE A 80 22.24 22.35 17.56
N HIS A 81 23.28 21.80 18.17
CA HIS A 81 24.30 22.59 18.85
C HIS A 81 24.99 23.57 17.89
N ASN A 82 25.42 23.09 16.72
CA ASN A 82 26.07 23.91 15.69
C ASN A 82 25.15 24.99 15.08
N LEU A 83 23.84 24.77 15.06
CA LEU A 83 22.86 25.76 14.62
C LEU A 83 22.53 26.79 15.71
N THR A 84 22.70 26.43 16.98
CA THR A 84 22.40 27.32 18.12
C THR A 84 23.59 28.21 18.47
N GLU A 85 24.82 27.72 18.28
CA GLU A 85 26.07 28.47 18.53
C GLU A 85 26.47 29.40 17.36
N ARG A 86 25.63 29.52 16.33
CA ARG A 86 25.86 30.34 15.14
C ARG A 86 24.94 31.56 15.14
#